data_AF-A0A8H5WZL8-F1
#
_entry.id   AF-A0A8H5WZL8-F1
#
_cell.length_a   1.000
_cell.length_b   1.000
_cell.length_c   1.000
_cell.angle_alpha   90.00
_cell.angle_beta   90.00
_cell.angle_gamma   90.00
#
_symmetry.space_group_name_H-M   'P 1'
#
loop_
_entity.id
_entity.type
_entity.pdbx_description
1 polymer ?
#
loop_
_entity_poly.entity_id
_entity_poly.type
_entity_poly.pdbx_seq_one_letter_code
_entity_poly.pdbx_strand_id
1 'polypeptide(L)'
;MSITPSKTWAPANREIIDIGGSKLDNTLDSQLHKAFKENVYFPKEIAYTMAMEKWCAIADTSYQTFDEIKIIESTAGGIVAGIPATGGTIVDLGAANSPKFEPYVKSFVAQKKKCTYVALDICLQSLTEHIAKASAKFPNVLCIGLWGDFKQGDLYFNNIPGPRLFLSLGSIFYNAPDDMCLDRCSEFKKHMHGSPHDRLIVGQDGPSATESSNSHKAYGTKEYHDFFTSYLAGVQRHAGIVADPTKAWSYESKMNASMHYFKVVAQHEMICTRYGNLVVRAGTEYTMFPSWKRGASEIHRMTLGLGLRIATLGKAPNSGMHQYIIGVDL
;
A
#
# COMPACT_ATOMS: atom_id res chain seq x y z
N MET A 1 16.16 30.12 -23.78
CA MET A 1 16.69 28.92 -24.44
C MET A 1 16.79 27.84 -23.37
N SER A 2 15.77 26.97 -23.26
CA SER A 2 15.71 25.61 -23.85
C SER A 2 16.73 24.67 -23.17
N ILE A 3 16.42 23.47 -22.67
CA ILE A 3 15.41 22.46 -23.03
C ILE A 3 15.13 21.61 -21.78
N THR A 4 13.91 21.11 -21.57
CA THR A 4 13.77 19.68 -21.24
C THR A 4 12.59 19.14 -22.05
N PRO A 5 12.78 18.10 -22.87
CA PRO A 5 11.66 17.48 -23.56
C PRO A 5 10.75 16.92 -22.48
N SER A 6 9.43 17.10 -22.57
CA SER A 6 8.55 16.16 -21.88
C SER A 6 8.98 14.79 -22.38
N LYS A 7 9.58 13.95 -21.53
CA LYS A 7 9.82 12.55 -21.90
C LYS A 7 8.46 12.03 -22.35
N THR A 8 8.31 11.79 -23.64
CA THR A 8 7.12 11.14 -24.17
C THR A 8 6.97 9.83 -23.42
N TRP A 9 5.83 9.63 -22.76
CA TRP A 9 5.51 8.38 -22.09
C TRP A 9 5.52 7.24 -23.11
N ALA A 10 6.64 6.53 -23.17
CA ALA A 10 6.88 5.41 -24.08
C ALA A 10 7.67 4.29 -23.40
N PRO A 11 7.25 3.82 -22.21
CA PRO A 11 7.95 2.73 -21.54
C PRO A 11 7.81 1.42 -22.30
N ALA A 12 8.84 0.58 -22.21
CA ALA A 12 8.85 -0.75 -22.78
C ALA A 12 8.06 -1.74 -21.90
N ASN A 13 7.60 -2.84 -22.51
CA ASN A 13 6.98 -3.91 -21.74
C ASN A 13 7.99 -4.54 -20.79
N ARG A 14 7.56 -4.79 -19.54
CA ARG A 14 8.36 -5.28 -18.43
C ARG A 14 9.44 -4.31 -17.94
N GLU A 15 9.40 -3.04 -18.36
CA GLU A 15 10.31 -2.03 -17.84
C GLU A 15 10.05 -1.76 -16.36
N ILE A 16 11.12 -1.69 -15.57
CA ILE A 16 11.09 -1.21 -14.19
C ILE A 16 11.73 0.19 -14.18
N ILE A 17 10.93 1.19 -13.85
CA ILE A 17 11.33 2.59 -13.83
C ILE A 17 11.62 2.97 -12.38
N ASP A 18 12.86 3.32 -12.07
CA ASP A 18 13.21 3.92 -10.79
C ASP A 18 12.67 5.36 -10.73
N ILE A 19 11.67 5.57 -9.88
CA ILE A 19 11.07 6.90 -9.63
C ILE A 19 11.55 7.51 -8.31
N GLY A 20 12.55 6.91 -7.66
CA GLY A 20 13.06 7.29 -6.34
C GLY A 20 13.36 6.10 -5.42
N GLY A 21 13.04 4.87 -5.86
CA GLY A 21 13.28 3.63 -5.13
C GLY A 21 14.74 3.42 -4.71
N SER A 22 15.70 3.78 -5.56
CA SER A 22 17.14 3.66 -5.23
C SER A 22 17.60 4.55 -4.06
N LYS A 23 16.76 5.48 -3.61
CA LYS A 23 17.05 6.42 -2.51
C LYS A 23 16.24 6.12 -1.24
N LEU A 24 15.45 5.04 -1.21
CA LEU A 24 14.58 4.71 -0.08
C LEU A 24 15.36 4.50 1.22
N ASP A 25 16.51 3.82 1.19
CA ASP A 25 17.33 3.55 2.37
C ASP A 25 17.67 4.81 3.18
N ASN A 26 18.04 5.90 2.48
CA ASN A 26 18.34 7.17 3.12
C ASN A 26 17.11 7.79 3.80
N THR A 27 15.92 7.59 3.21
CA THR A 27 14.66 8.08 3.78
C THR A 27 14.29 7.28 5.02
N LEU A 28 14.41 5.95 4.97
CA LEU A 28 14.14 5.05 6.10
C LEU A 28 15.05 5.33 7.29
N ASP A 29 16.35 5.57 7.04
CA ASP A 29 17.29 5.89 8.11
C ASP A 29 16.91 7.18 8.85
N SER A 30 16.45 8.21 8.12
CA SER A 30 16.01 9.47 8.73
C SER A 30 14.74 9.30 9.57
N GLN A 31 13.77 8.52 9.08
CA GLN A 31 12.52 8.26 9.79
C GLN A 31 12.73 7.37 11.02
N LEU A 32 13.58 6.35 10.91
CA LEU A 32 13.88 5.46 12.02
C LEU A 32 14.68 6.17 13.12
N HIS A 33 15.64 7.02 12.75
CA HIS A 33 16.35 7.86 13.73
C HIS A 33 15.36 8.76 14.51
N LYS A 34 14.38 9.35 13.81
CA LYS A 34 13.30 10.12 14.45
C LYS A 34 12.45 9.24 15.38
N ALA A 35 12.08 8.04 14.95
CA ALA A 35 11.31 7.09 15.77
C ALA A 35 12.00 6.74 17.09
N PHE A 36 13.33 6.52 17.07
CA PHE A 36 14.09 6.29 18.29
C PHE A 36 14.15 7.51 19.23
N LYS A 37 14.19 8.73 18.69
CA LYS A 37 14.34 9.97 19.48
C LYS A 37 13.03 10.53 20.03
N GLU A 38 12.01 10.53 19.19
CA GLU A 38 10.74 11.22 19.45
C GLU A 38 9.61 10.25 19.82
N ASN A 39 9.93 8.96 19.91
CA ASN A 39 8.98 7.87 20.18
C ASN A 39 7.76 7.89 19.23
N VAL A 40 8.02 8.20 17.97
CA VAL A 40 7.05 7.99 16.89
C VAL A 40 7.13 6.54 16.39
N TYR A 41 6.19 6.15 15.53
CA TYR A 41 6.12 4.78 15.03
C TYR A 41 7.37 4.37 14.27
N PHE A 42 7.82 3.13 14.45
CA PHE A 42 8.82 2.57 13.54
C PHE A 42 8.28 2.57 12.10
N PRO A 43 9.09 2.94 11.10
CA PRO A 43 8.65 3.01 9.70
C PRO A 43 8.16 1.65 9.22
N LYS A 44 6.93 1.59 8.69
CA LYS A 44 6.28 0.34 8.27
C LYS A 44 6.95 -0.24 7.03
N GLU A 45 7.52 0.63 6.20
CA GLU A 45 8.25 0.37 4.99
C GLU A 45 9.44 -0.57 5.22
N ILE A 46 10.09 -0.50 6.39
CA ILE A 46 11.17 -1.44 6.75
C ILE A 46 10.64 -2.88 6.75
N ALA A 47 9.42 -3.12 7.23
CA ALA A 47 8.85 -4.47 7.21
C ALA A 47 8.71 -5.00 5.78
N TYR A 48 8.33 -4.13 4.85
CA TYR A 48 8.12 -4.48 3.45
C TYR A 48 9.42 -4.57 2.64
N THR A 49 10.46 -3.81 2.96
CA THR A 49 11.77 -3.97 2.29
C THR A 49 12.55 -5.17 2.82
N MET A 50 12.27 -5.60 4.06
CA MET A 50 13.04 -6.64 4.74
C MET A 50 12.36 -8.02 4.76
N ALA A 51 11.05 -8.06 4.60
CA ALA A 51 10.25 -9.26 4.80
C ALA A 51 9.12 -9.39 3.77
N MET A 52 9.32 -8.85 2.55
CA MET A 52 8.30 -8.88 1.51
C MET A 52 7.84 -10.30 1.21
N GLU A 53 8.74 -11.29 1.14
CA GLU A 53 8.32 -12.66 0.84
C GLU A 53 7.36 -13.23 1.91
N LYS A 54 7.53 -12.83 3.17
CA LYS A 54 6.66 -13.23 4.28
C LYS A 54 5.33 -12.48 4.21
N TRP A 55 5.36 -11.20 3.87
CA TRP A 55 4.14 -10.43 3.62
C TRP A 55 3.31 -11.03 2.49
N CYS A 56 3.95 -11.39 1.37
CA CYS A 56 3.30 -12.07 0.25
C CYS A 56 2.63 -13.37 0.68
N ALA A 57 3.33 -14.22 1.45
CA ALA A 57 2.75 -15.47 1.97
C ALA A 57 1.52 -15.25 2.89
N ILE A 58 1.58 -14.22 3.74
CA ILE A 58 0.43 -13.79 4.57
C ILE A 58 -0.71 -13.29 3.67
N ALA A 59 -0.42 -12.42 2.71
CA ALA A 59 -1.41 -11.80 1.85
C ALA A 59 -2.13 -12.83 0.97
N ASP A 60 -1.42 -13.86 0.50
CA ASP A 60 -1.94 -14.94 -0.34
C ASP A 60 -2.99 -15.80 0.38
N THR A 61 -2.97 -15.84 1.72
CA THR A 61 -3.90 -16.63 2.55
C THR A 61 -4.86 -15.76 3.37
N SER A 62 -4.75 -14.43 3.26
CA SER A 62 -5.55 -13.49 4.02
C SER A 62 -7.00 -13.46 3.56
N TYR A 63 -7.94 -13.51 4.50
CA TYR A 63 -9.37 -13.32 4.23
C TYR A 63 -9.63 -11.99 3.49
N GLN A 64 -8.87 -10.93 3.82
CA GLN A 64 -9.01 -9.61 3.18
C GLN A 64 -8.75 -9.71 1.68
N THR A 65 -7.75 -10.52 1.28
CA THR A 65 -7.43 -10.73 -0.13
C THR A 65 -8.56 -11.46 -0.84
N PHE A 66 -9.04 -12.58 -0.30
CA PHE A 66 -10.09 -13.37 -0.94
C PHE A 66 -11.42 -12.61 -1.02
N ASP A 67 -11.80 -11.95 0.05
CA ASP A 67 -13.06 -11.22 0.13
C ASP A 67 -13.07 -10.00 -0.78
N GLU A 68 -11.95 -9.27 -0.87
CA GLU A 68 -11.82 -8.14 -1.79
C GLU A 68 -11.87 -8.58 -3.25
N ILE A 69 -11.21 -9.70 -3.61
CA ILE A 69 -11.25 -10.26 -4.98
C ILE A 69 -12.69 -10.59 -5.39
N LYS A 70 -13.51 -11.18 -4.51
CA LYS A 70 -14.92 -11.48 -4.83
C LYS A 70 -15.72 -10.22 -5.15
N ILE A 71 -15.49 -9.13 -4.40
CA ILE A 71 -16.14 -7.85 -4.70
C ILE A 71 -15.67 -7.35 -6.06
N ILE A 72 -14.35 -7.35 -6.31
CA ILE A 72 -13.76 -6.93 -7.59
C ILE A 72 -14.35 -7.72 -8.76
N GLU A 73 -14.45 -9.04 -8.67
CA GLU A 73 -14.98 -9.89 -9.74
C GLU A 73 -16.41 -9.52 -10.11
N SER A 74 -17.22 -9.10 -9.14
CA SER A 74 -18.61 -8.66 -9.37
C SER A 74 -18.75 -7.24 -9.91
N THR A 75 -17.74 -6.37 -9.74
CA THR A 75 -17.84 -4.92 -10.01
C THR A 75 -16.94 -4.45 -11.18
N ALA A 76 -15.83 -5.14 -11.45
CA ALA A 76 -14.81 -4.72 -12.41
C ALA A 76 -15.35 -4.47 -13.81
N GLY A 77 -16.28 -5.31 -14.29
CA GLY A 77 -16.89 -5.15 -15.60
C GLY A 77 -17.62 -3.80 -15.76
N GLY A 78 -18.43 -3.43 -14.77
CA GLY A 78 -19.17 -2.16 -14.76
C GLY A 78 -18.25 -0.95 -14.62
N ILE A 79 -17.21 -1.05 -13.81
CA ILE A 79 -16.19 0.01 -13.66
C ILE A 79 -15.47 0.25 -14.99
N VAL A 80 -14.99 -0.81 -15.63
CA VAL A 80 -14.30 -0.71 -16.92
C VAL A 80 -15.24 -0.25 -18.03
N ALA A 81 -16.54 -0.52 -17.95
CA ALA A 81 -17.52 -0.02 -18.91
C ALA A 81 -17.53 1.52 -18.97
N GLY A 82 -17.32 2.20 -17.84
CA GLY A 82 -17.23 3.66 -17.74
C GLY A 82 -15.92 4.28 -18.28
N ILE A 83 -14.91 3.46 -18.61
CA ILE A 83 -13.65 3.93 -19.22
C ILE A 83 -13.85 4.08 -20.74
N PRO A 84 -13.29 5.11 -21.41
CA PRO A 84 -13.40 5.29 -22.85
C PRO A 84 -12.97 4.07 -23.68
N ALA A 85 -13.51 3.96 -24.90
CA ALA A 85 -13.19 2.88 -25.84
C ALA A 85 -11.70 2.88 -26.26
N THR A 86 -11.02 4.03 -26.20
CA THR A 86 -9.57 4.15 -26.42
C THR A 86 -8.75 3.41 -25.36
N GLY A 87 -9.36 3.03 -24.24
CA GLY A 87 -8.72 2.31 -23.15
C GLY A 87 -8.21 3.22 -22.04
N GLY A 88 -7.36 2.65 -21.19
CA GLY A 88 -6.81 3.36 -20.04
C GLY A 88 -5.61 2.64 -19.42
N THR A 89 -5.11 3.26 -18.37
CA THR A 89 -3.99 2.75 -17.58
C THR A 89 -4.47 2.41 -16.17
N ILE A 90 -4.25 1.17 -15.74
CA ILE A 90 -4.39 0.76 -14.36
C ILE A 90 -3.11 1.15 -13.62
N VAL A 91 -3.24 1.89 -12.51
CA VAL A 91 -2.11 2.26 -11.65
C VAL A 91 -2.33 1.65 -10.28
N ASP A 92 -1.59 0.58 -9.97
CA ASP A 92 -1.77 -0.26 -8.78
C ASP A 92 -0.75 0.11 -7.70
N LEU A 93 -1.24 0.67 -6.59
CA LEU A 93 -0.44 1.27 -5.54
C LEU A 93 -0.14 0.23 -4.46
N GLY A 94 1.13 -0.08 -4.23
CA GLY A 94 1.53 -1.10 -3.26
C GLY A 94 1.17 -2.49 -3.76
N ALA A 95 1.55 -2.78 -5.01
CA ALA A 95 1.09 -3.96 -5.72
C ALA A 95 1.61 -5.29 -5.13
N ALA A 96 2.78 -5.29 -4.49
CA ALA A 96 3.47 -6.48 -3.99
C ALA A 96 3.46 -7.62 -5.04
N ASN A 97 2.85 -8.77 -4.71
CA ASN A 97 2.58 -9.89 -5.60
C ASN A 97 1.07 -10.06 -5.90
N SER A 98 0.26 -9.03 -5.65
CA SER A 98 -1.20 -9.18 -5.51
C SER A 98 -1.90 -9.51 -6.84
N PRO A 99 -2.80 -10.51 -6.88
CA PRO A 99 -3.59 -10.81 -8.07
C PRO A 99 -4.84 -9.92 -8.22
N LYS A 100 -5.05 -8.93 -7.33
CA LYS A 100 -6.31 -8.17 -7.28
C LYS A 100 -6.56 -7.27 -8.49
N PHE A 101 -5.51 -6.88 -9.22
CA PHE A 101 -5.65 -6.10 -10.46
C PHE A 101 -6.23 -6.93 -11.62
N GLU A 102 -6.12 -8.26 -11.56
CA GLU A 102 -6.39 -9.13 -12.70
C GLU A 102 -7.82 -9.05 -13.25
N PRO A 103 -8.89 -8.98 -12.43
CA PRO A 103 -10.25 -8.91 -12.98
C PRO A 103 -10.50 -7.60 -13.73
N TYR A 104 -9.83 -6.50 -13.37
CA TYR A 104 -9.87 -5.26 -14.14
C TYR A 104 -9.22 -5.47 -15.51
N VAL A 105 -8.01 -6.05 -15.56
CA VAL A 105 -7.33 -6.35 -16.84
C VAL A 105 -8.18 -7.25 -17.72
N LYS A 106 -8.74 -8.34 -17.16
CA LYS A 106 -9.66 -9.24 -17.88
C LYS A 106 -10.87 -8.47 -18.42
N SER A 107 -11.42 -7.53 -17.65
CA SER A 107 -12.55 -6.70 -18.06
C SER A 107 -12.18 -5.74 -19.21
N PHE A 108 -11.00 -5.13 -19.21
CA PHE A 108 -10.51 -4.32 -20.34
C PHE A 108 -10.41 -5.17 -21.61
N VAL A 109 -9.80 -6.36 -21.51
CA VAL A 109 -9.63 -7.28 -22.65
C VAL A 109 -10.99 -7.75 -23.18
N ALA A 110 -11.90 -8.18 -22.30
CA ALA A 110 -13.23 -8.64 -22.69
C ALA A 110 -14.05 -7.55 -23.41
N GLN A 111 -13.86 -6.28 -23.02
CA GLN A 111 -14.50 -5.13 -23.63
C GLN A 111 -13.72 -4.56 -24.83
N LYS A 112 -12.65 -5.23 -25.28
CA LYS A 112 -11.79 -4.83 -26.40
C LYS A 112 -11.17 -3.43 -26.23
N LYS A 113 -10.91 -3.03 -24.99
CA LYS A 113 -10.27 -1.75 -24.64
C LYS A 113 -8.77 -1.97 -24.45
N LYS A 114 -7.96 -1.02 -24.89
CA LYS A 114 -6.51 -1.04 -24.62
C LYS A 114 -6.27 -0.92 -23.11
N CYS A 115 -5.35 -1.73 -22.59
CA CYS A 115 -4.96 -1.69 -21.18
C CYS A 115 -3.45 -1.56 -21.06
N THR A 116 -3.01 -0.63 -20.22
CA THR A 116 -1.65 -0.62 -19.66
C THR A 116 -1.76 -0.89 -18.17
N TYR A 117 -0.94 -1.79 -17.64
CA TYR A 117 -0.86 -2.07 -16.21
C TYR A 117 0.44 -1.51 -15.66
N VAL A 118 0.33 -0.62 -14.68
CA VAL A 118 1.45 0.03 -14.00
C VAL A 118 1.37 -0.35 -12.53
N ALA A 119 2.36 -1.10 -12.02
CA ALA A 119 2.46 -1.45 -10.61
C ALA A 119 3.48 -0.52 -9.93
N LEU A 120 3.12 0.05 -8.78
CA LEU A 120 4.02 0.84 -7.93
C LEU A 120 4.33 0.05 -6.65
N ASP A 121 5.60 -0.15 -6.35
CA ASP A 121 6.03 -0.77 -5.09
C ASP A 121 7.43 -0.32 -4.64
N ILE A 122 7.68 -0.40 -3.34
CA ILE A 122 8.95 -0.07 -2.70
C ILE A 122 9.97 -1.23 -2.79
N CYS A 123 9.50 -2.48 -2.90
CA CYS A 123 10.37 -3.65 -3.00
C CYS A 123 10.70 -3.97 -4.46
N LEU A 124 11.90 -3.61 -4.91
CA LEU A 124 12.36 -3.83 -6.30
C LEU A 124 12.26 -5.30 -6.73
N GLN A 125 12.65 -6.23 -5.86
CA GLN A 125 12.64 -7.66 -6.17
C GLN A 125 11.21 -8.14 -6.41
N SER A 126 10.30 -7.91 -5.46
CA SER A 126 8.89 -8.31 -5.58
C SER A 126 8.23 -7.64 -6.80
N LEU A 127 8.49 -6.36 -7.03
CA LEU A 127 7.95 -5.63 -8.18
C LEU A 127 8.40 -6.24 -9.51
N THR A 128 9.69 -6.58 -9.62
CA THR A 128 10.27 -7.19 -10.84
C THR A 128 9.63 -8.55 -11.13
N GLU A 129 9.50 -9.40 -10.10
CA GLU A 129 8.85 -10.70 -10.22
C GLU A 129 7.36 -10.58 -10.57
N HIS A 130 6.68 -9.62 -9.95
CA HIS A 130 5.26 -9.34 -10.20
C HIS A 130 4.99 -8.90 -11.64
N ILE A 131 5.79 -7.97 -12.17
CA ILE A 131 5.67 -7.50 -13.55
C ILE A 131 5.97 -8.62 -14.55
N ALA A 132 6.97 -9.46 -14.29
CA ALA A 132 7.25 -10.62 -15.12
C ALA A 132 6.04 -11.59 -15.17
N LYS A 133 5.43 -11.90 -14.02
CA LYS A 133 4.23 -12.76 -13.91
C LYS A 133 3.02 -12.13 -14.61
N ALA A 134 2.75 -10.85 -14.35
CA ALA A 134 1.64 -10.13 -14.95
C ALA A 134 1.74 -10.09 -16.48
N SER A 135 2.94 -9.78 -17.01
CA SER A 135 3.19 -9.74 -18.45
C SER A 135 3.08 -11.12 -19.11
N ALA A 136 3.53 -12.19 -18.44
CA ALA A 136 3.36 -13.55 -18.94
C ALA A 136 1.89 -13.97 -18.99
N LYS A 137 1.10 -13.57 -17.98
CA LYS A 137 -0.33 -13.88 -17.88
C LYS A 137 -1.19 -13.07 -18.85
N PHE A 138 -0.80 -11.84 -19.15
CA PHE A 138 -1.51 -10.93 -20.04
C PHE A 138 -0.59 -10.44 -21.17
N PRO A 139 -0.28 -11.28 -22.17
CA PRO A 139 0.71 -10.97 -23.20
C PRO A 139 0.35 -9.77 -24.09
N ASN A 140 -0.94 -9.41 -24.16
CA ASN A 140 -1.45 -8.27 -24.92
C ASN A 140 -1.54 -6.98 -24.10
N VAL A 141 -1.07 -6.99 -22.86
CA VAL A 141 -1.11 -5.85 -21.94
C VAL A 141 0.31 -5.36 -21.71
N LEU A 142 0.51 -4.05 -21.84
CA LEU A 142 1.78 -3.42 -21.49
C LEU A 142 1.89 -3.39 -19.96
N CYS A 143 2.86 -4.11 -19.39
CA CYS A 143 3.09 -4.16 -17.94
C CYS A 143 4.37 -3.42 -17.57
N ILE A 144 4.28 -2.48 -16.62
CA ILE A 144 5.39 -1.60 -16.23
C ILE A 144 5.46 -1.55 -14.69
N GLY A 145 6.67 -1.59 -14.14
CA GLY A 145 6.90 -1.36 -12.72
C GLY A 145 7.42 0.05 -12.45
N LEU A 146 6.91 0.70 -11.42
CA LEU A 146 7.45 1.92 -10.84
C LEU A 146 8.07 1.58 -9.48
N TRP A 147 9.38 1.72 -9.36
CA TRP A 147 10.09 1.45 -8.11
C TRP A 147 10.24 2.74 -7.30
N GLY A 148 9.51 2.80 -6.18
CA GLY A 148 9.47 3.96 -5.30
C GLY A 148 8.31 3.90 -4.30
N ASP A 149 8.22 4.92 -3.45
CA ASP A 149 7.11 5.10 -2.50
C ASP A 149 5.92 5.86 -3.12
N PHE A 150 4.85 6.02 -2.33
CA PHE A 150 3.65 6.72 -2.79
C PHE A 150 3.88 8.20 -3.11
N LYS A 151 4.78 8.88 -2.38
CA LYS A 151 5.10 10.29 -2.62
C LYS A 151 5.81 10.47 -3.95
N GLN A 152 6.72 9.58 -4.29
CA GLN A 152 7.40 9.54 -5.58
C GLN A 152 6.40 9.19 -6.70
N GLY A 153 5.46 8.27 -6.43
CA GLY A 153 4.34 7.98 -7.30
C GLY A 153 3.51 9.21 -7.64
N ASP A 154 3.13 10.01 -6.64
CA ASP A 154 2.35 11.24 -6.83
C ASP A 154 3.03 12.23 -7.78
N LEU A 155 4.34 12.41 -7.66
CA LEU A 155 5.12 13.26 -8.57
C LEU A 155 5.16 12.69 -10.00
N TYR A 156 5.04 11.37 -10.14
CA TYR A 156 5.22 10.67 -11.39
C TYR A 156 3.92 10.48 -12.18
N PHE A 157 2.75 10.37 -11.54
CA PHE A 157 1.48 10.02 -12.19
C PHE A 157 1.04 11.00 -13.28
N ASN A 158 1.48 12.26 -13.24
CA ASN A 158 1.21 13.25 -14.28
C ASN A 158 1.92 12.95 -15.62
N ASN A 159 2.92 12.07 -15.62
CA ASN A 159 3.57 11.59 -16.83
C ASN A 159 2.78 10.48 -17.53
N ILE A 160 1.78 9.89 -16.87
CA ILE A 160 0.97 8.79 -17.41
C ILE A 160 -0.22 9.37 -18.19
N PRO A 161 -0.29 9.19 -19.52
CA PRO A 161 -1.34 9.80 -20.34
C PRO A 161 -2.64 9.00 -20.30
N GLY A 162 -3.73 9.70 -20.64
CA GLY A 162 -5.06 9.11 -20.84
C GLY A 162 -5.78 8.76 -19.54
N PRO A 163 -6.95 8.08 -19.65
CA PRO A 163 -7.76 7.69 -18.49
C PRO A 163 -7.00 6.77 -17.54
N ARG A 164 -7.04 7.07 -16.23
CA ARG A 164 -6.36 6.29 -15.20
C ARG A 164 -7.35 5.65 -14.21
N LEU A 165 -7.19 4.35 -14.01
CA LEU A 165 -7.85 3.60 -12.94
C LEU A 165 -6.82 3.31 -11.85
N PHE A 166 -6.80 4.15 -10.83
CA PHE A 166 -5.94 3.95 -9.66
C PHE A 166 -6.52 2.88 -8.76
N LEU A 167 -5.68 1.97 -8.27
CA LEU A 167 -6.05 0.92 -7.34
C LEU A 167 -5.26 1.12 -6.04
N SER A 168 -5.98 1.28 -4.94
CA SER A 168 -5.43 1.28 -3.58
C SER A 168 -6.16 0.21 -2.78
N LEU A 169 -5.70 -1.03 -2.95
CA LEU A 169 -6.38 -2.24 -2.49
C LEU A 169 -5.77 -2.75 -1.19
N GLY A 170 -6.44 -3.71 -0.53
CA GLY A 170 -5.91 -4.32 0.68
C GLY A 170 -5.85 -3.39 1.89
N SER A 171 -6.76 -2.41 1.97
CA SER A 171 -6.92 -1.54 3.15
C SER A 171 -5.71 -0.66 3.44
N ILE A 172 -5.08 -0.08 2.40
CA ILE A 172 -3.90 0.80 2.55
C ILE A 172 -4.24 2.30 2.48
N PHE A 173 -5.29 2.70 1.75
CA PHE A 173 -5.56 4.11 1.46
C PHE A 173 -5.90 4.93 2.70
N TYR A 174 -6.83 4.41 3.52
CA TYR A 174 -7.24 5.05 4.78
C TYR A 174 -6.53 4.46 6.00
N ASN A 175 -5.38 3.83 5.80
CA ASN A 175 -4.57 3.20 6.85
C ASN A 175 -3.62 4.20 7.53
N ALA A 176 -4.14 5.30 8.01
CA ALA A 176 -3.36 6.38 8.63
C ALA A 176 -4.25 7.18 9.60
N PRO A 177 -3.67 8.10 10.38
CA PRO A 177 -4.43 9.15 11.08
C PRO A 177 -5.33 9.97 10.14
N ASP A 178 -6.31 10.68 10.71
CA ASP A 178 -7.38 11.36 9.96
C ASP A 178 -6.86 12.44 9.01
N ASP A 179 -5.94 13.27 9.48
CA ASP A 179 -5.28 14.32 8.71
C ASP A 179 -4.54 13.75 7.50
N MET A 180 -3.77 12.67 7.70
CA MET A 180 -3.05 12.00 6.62
C MET A 180 -4.00 11.38 5.57
N CYS A 181 -5.14 10.85 6.02
CA CYS A 181 -6.18 10.34 5.11
C CYS A 181 -6.81 11.48 4.27
N LEU A 182 -7.07 12.63 4.90
CA LEU A 182 -7.58 13.82 4.21
C LEU A 182 -6.55 14.37 3.21
N ASP A 183 -5.27 14.40 3.58
CA ASP A 183 -4.18 14.78 2.68
C ASP A 183 -4.10 13.84 1.47
N ARG A 184 -4.22 12.52 1.68
CA ARG A 184 -4.23 11.55 0.59
C ARG A 184 -5.42 11.74 -0.36
N CYS A 185 -6.62 11.96 0.18
CA CYS A 185 -7.79 12.31 -0.61
C CYS A 185 -7.59 13.61 -1.41
N SER A 186 -7.02 14.65 -0.78
CA SER A 186 -6.70 15.92 -1.43
C SER A 186 -5.72 15.73 -2.59
N GLU A 187 -4.70 14.89 -2.39
CA GLU A 187 -3.73 14.57 -3.43
C GLU A 187 -4.37 13.82 -4.61
N PHE A 188 -5.21 12.81 -4.34
CA PHE A 188 -5.92 12.10 -5.40
C PHE A 188 -6.96 12.96 -6.12
N LYS A 189 -7.54 13.95 -5.46
CA LYS A 189 -8.37 14.95 -6.13
C LYS A 189 -7.58 15.72 -7.18
N LYS A 190 -6.32 16.08 -6.90
CA LYS A 190 -5.43 16.74 -7.89
C LYS A 190 -5.12 15.79 -9.04
N HIS A 191 -4.80 14.52 -8.74
CA HIS A 191 -4.50 13.54 -9.79
C HIS A 191 -5.69 13.32 -10.72
N MET A 192 -6.92 13.23 -10.21
CA MET A 192 -8.12 13.03 -11.03
C MET A 192 -8.69 14.33 -11.63
N HIS A 193 -8.15 15.49 -11.26
CA HIS A 193 -8.62 16.77 -11.75
C HIS A 193 -8.42 16.89 -13.27
N GLY A 194 -9.47 17.29 -13.98
CA GLY A 194 -9.42 17.51 -15.43
C GLY A 194 -9.64 16.25 -16.28
N SER A 195 -9.88 15.09 -15.67
CA SER A 195 -10.31 13.87 -16.37
C SER A 195 -11.61 13.34 -15.75
N PRO A 196 -12.75 13.39 -16.47
CA PRO A 196 -13.99 12.80 -15.98
C PRO A 196 -13.96 11.27 -16.04
N HIS A 197 -12.85 10.65 -16.45
CA HIS A 197 -12.67 9.20 -16.54
C HIS A 197 -11.67 8.64 -15.53
N ASP A 198 -10.94 9.50 -14.83
CA ASP A 198 -10.01 9.03 -13.81
C ASP A 198 -10.80 8.60 -12.58
N ARG A 199 -10.44 7.44 -12.05
CA ARG A 199 -11.12 6.82 -10.92
C ARG A 199 -10.10 6.24 -9.96
N LEU A 200 -10.43 6.26 -8.69
CA LEU A 200 -9.70 5.57 -7.64
C LEU A 200 -10.59 4.48 -7.05
N ILE A 201 -10.10 3.24 -7.08
CA ILE A 201 -10.70 2.11 -6.38
C ILE A 201 -9.98 1.95 -5.05
N VAL A 202 -10.75 1.95 -3.96
CA VAL A 202 -10.22 1.74 -2.61
C VAL A 202 -10.84 0.50 -2.01
N GLY A 203 -9.98 -0.42 -1.57
CA GLY A 203 -10.37 -1.44 -0.60
C GLY A 203 -10.15 -0.95 0.81
N GLN A 204 -11.12 -1.13 1.70
CA GLN A 204 -10.93 -0.88 3.13
C GLN A 204 -11.54 -1.99 3.97
N ASP A 205 -10.78 -2.45 4.97
CA ASP A 205 -11.29 -3.28 6.04
C ASP A 205 -11.88 -2.40 7.15
N GLY A 206 -13.18 -2.60 7.43
CA GLY A 206 -13.98 -1.78 8.33
C GLY A 206 -14.19 -2.41 9.71
N PRO A 207 -14.37 -1.59 10.78
CA PRO A 207 -14.46 -2.10 12.13
C PRO A 207 -15.89 -2.05 12.68
N SER A 208 -16.62 -3.15 12.59
CA SER A 208 -17.53 -3.51 13.71
C SER A 208 -16.73 -4.17 14.83
N ALA A 209 -17.29 -4.26 16.04
CA ALA A 209 -16.63 -4.91 17.17
C ALA A 209 -16.19 -6.36 16.85
N THR A 210 -17.04 -7.12 16.15
CA THR A 210 -16.72 -8.49 15.70
C THR A 210 -15.62 -8.50 14.64
N GLU A 211 -15.68 -7.60 13.67
CA GLU A 211 -14.66 -7.48 12.61
C GLU A 211 -13.31 -7.05 13.20
N SER A 212 -13.28 -6.11 14.14
CA SER A 212 -12.08 -5.70 14.85
C SER A 212 -11.43 -6.85 15.64
N SER A 213 -12.22 -7.70 16.30
CA SER A 213 -11.69 -8.88 16.99
C SER A 213 -11.09 -9.90 16.02
N ASN A 214 -11.75 -10.15 14.89
CA ASN A 214 -11.22 -11.05 13.86
C ASN A 214 -9.94 -10.51 13.23
N SER A 215 -9.90 -9.22 12.91
CA SER A 215 -8.70 -8.55 12.40
C SER A 215 -7.56 -8.62 13.41
N HIS A 216 -7.82 -8.43 14.70
CA HIS A 216 -6.79 -8.59 15.74
C HIS A 216 -6.26 -10.03 15.82
N LYS A 217 -7.14 -11.04 15.83
CA LYS A 217 -6.74 -12.45 15.85
C LYS A 217 -5.90 -12.84 14.63
N ALA A 218 -6.18 -12.26 13.47
CA ALA A 218 -5.44 -12.56 12.24
C ALA A 218 -3.94 -12.25 12.35
N TYR A 219 -3.54 -11.32 13.23
CA TYR A 219 -2.13 -10.98 13.47
C TYR A 219 -1.39 -11.97 14.40
N GLY A 220 -2.09 -12.94 14.99
CA GLY A 220 -1.54 -13.86 15.99
C GLY A 220 -0.94 -15.16 15.44
N THR A 221 -0.72 -15.26 14.12
CA THR A 221 -0.21 -16.51 13.50
C THR A 221 1.32 -16.58 13.49
N LYS A 222 1.87 -17.77 13.21
CA LYS A 222 3.31 -17.97 13.09
C LYS A 222 3.91 -17.14 11.95
N GLU A 223 3.19 -17.01 10.84
CA GLU A 223 3.62 -16.26 9.65
C GLU A 223 3.79 -14.78 9.99
N TYR A 224 2.85 -14.20 10.73
CA TYR A 224 2.97 -12.85 11.27
C TYR A 224 4.12 -12.73 12.26
N HIS A 225 4.33 -13.72 13.13
CA HIS A 225 5.46 -13.73 14.05
C HIS A 225 6.81 -13.68 13.32
N ASP A 226 6.98 -14.51 12.28
CA ASP A 226 8.18 -14.54 11.45
C ASP A 226 8.35 -13.19 10.71
N PHE A 227 7.27 -12.62 10.17
CA PHE A 227 7.27 -11.31 9.51
C PHE A 227 7.74 -10.19 10.45
N PHE A 228 7.19 -10.11 11.67
CA PHE A 228 7.57 -9.07 12.63
C PHE A 228 8.98 -9.27 13.20
N THR A 229 9.44 -10.52 13.31
CA THR A 229 10.85 -10.79 13.67
C THR A 229 11.80 -10.24 12.59
N SER A 230 11.49 -10.44 11.31
CA SER A 230 12.26 -9.87 10.21
C SER A 230 12.17 -8.33 10.15
N TYR A 231 11.02 -7.75 10.48
CA TYR A 231 10.87 -6.29 10.62
C TYR A 231 11.79 -5.75 11.71
N LEU A 232 11.80 -6.33 12.91
CA LEU A 232 12.68 -5.91 14.00
C LEU A 232 14.16 -6.12 13.67
N ALA A 233 14.50 -7.19 12.95
CA ALA A 233 15.86 -7.37 12.41
C ALA A 233 16.24 -6.24 11.44
N GLY A 234 15.29 -5.76 10.63
CA GLY A 234 15.43 -4.59 9.78
C GLY A 234 15.68 -3.31 10.56
N VAL A 235 14.87 -3.04 11.58
CA VAL A 235 15.08 -1.92 12.50
C VAL A 235 16.49 -1.94 13.09
N GLN A 236 16.96 -3.10 13.57
CA GLN A 236 18.31 -3.25 14.10
C GLN A 236 19.38 -2.96 13.04
N ARG A 237 19.21 -3.50 11.82
CA ARG A 237 20.16 -3.29 10.71
C ARG A 237 20.28 -1.82 10.35
N HIS A 238 19.17 -1.12 10.17
CA HIS A 238 19.16 0.31 9.85
C HIS A 238 19.77 1.16 10.98
N ALA A 239 19.53 0.80 12.24
CA ALA A 239 20.11 1.50 13.39
C ALA A 239 21.56 1.14 13.71
N GLY A 240 22.09 0.06 13.12
CA GLY A 240 23.40 -0.50 13.48
C GLY A 240 23.42 -1.14 14.88
N ILE A 241 22.29 -1.70 15.32
CA ILE A 241 22.19 -2.48 16.56
C ILE A 241 22.63 -3.92 16.26
N VAL A 242 23.52 -4.45 17.11
CA VAL A 242 23.99 -5.84 17.03
C VAL A 242 23.38 -6.65 18.18
N ALA A 243 22.24 -7.28 17.92
CA ALA A 243 21.55 -8.15 18.87
C ALA A 243 20.67 -9.19 18.15
N ASP A 244 20.33 -10.27 18.84
CA ASP A 244 19.35 -11.24 18.38
C ASP A 244 17.94 -10.63 18.49
N PRO A 245 17.21 -10.41 17.38
CA PRO A 245 15.92 -9.71 17.40
C PRO A 245 14.88 -10.41 18.27
N THR A 246 14.98 -11.74 18.44
CA THR A 246 14.05 -12.53 19.27
C THR A 246 14.29 -12.37 20.77
N LYS A 247 15.47 -11.87 21.16
CA LYS A 247 15.87 -11.64 22.55
C LYS A 247 15.96 -10.16 22.90
N ALA A 248 16.24 -9.32 21.90
CA ALA A 248 16.34 -7.87 22.03
C ALA A 248 14.99 -7.20 22.23
N TRP A 249 13.94 -7.79 21.66
CA TRP A 249 12.62 -7.20 21.63
C TRP A 249 11.59 -8.23 22.10
N SER A 250 10.67 -7.79 22.96
CA SER A 250 9.35 -8.40 23.07
C SER A 250 8.35 -7.53 22.35
N TYR A 251 7.28 -8.11 21.81
CA TYR A 251 6.17 -7.32 21.33
C TYR A 251 4.83 -7.95 21.67
N GLU A 252 3.82 -7.11 21.79
CA GLU A 252 2.44 -7.51 22.07
C GLU A 252 1.52 -6.80 21.08
N SER A 253 0.61 -7.57 20.48
CA SER A 253 -0.46 -7.03 19.66
C SER A 253 -1.43 -6.23 20.53
N LYS A 254 -1.77 -5.02 20.10
CA LYS A 254 -2.67 -4.11 20.79
C LYS A 254 -3.74 -3.59 19.83
N MET A 255 -4.87 -3.22 20.41
CA MET A 255 -5.94 -2.53 19.72
C MET A 255 -6.29 -1.28 20.53
N ASN A 256 -6.30 -0.12 19.89
CA ASN A 256 -6.85 1.11 20.44
C ASN A 256 -7.97 1.60 19.52
N ALA A 257 -9.22 1.49 19.98
CA ALA A 257 -10.41 1.69 19.15
C ALA A 257 -10.34 0.85 17.85
N SER A 258 -10.15 1.49 16.69
CA SER A 258 -10.04 0.83 15.39
C SER A 258 -8.60 0.73 14.85
N MET A 259 -7.60 1.13 15.63
CA MET A 259 -6.20 1.00 15.27
C MET A 259 -5.57 -0.23 15.94
N HIS A 260 -5.21 -1.21 15.11
CA HIS A 260 -4.35 -2.30 15.52
C HIS A 260 -2.88 -1.86 15.44
N TYR A 261 -2.06 -2.23 16.41
CA TYR A 261 -0.62 -1.95 16.39
C TYR A 261 0.13 -2.96 17.27
N PHE A 262 1.46 -2.89 17.28
CA PHE A 262 2.26 -3.65 18.22
C PHE A 262 3.04 -2.73 19.15
N LYS A 263 2.89 -2.97 20.45
CA LYS A 263 3.77 -2.41 21.46
C LYS A 263 5.05 -3.24 21.47
N VAL A 264 6.19 -2.61 21.28
CA VAL A 264 7.53 -3.25 21.25
C VAL A 264 8.31 -2.75 22.45
N VAL A 265 8.97 -3.64 23.19
CA VAL A 265 9.75 -3.30 24.38
C VAL A 265 11.17 -3.81 24.25
N ALA A 266 12.15 -2.92 24.39
CA ALA A 266 13.56 -3.26 24.45
C ALA A 266 13.84 -4.10 25.72
N GLN A 267 14.38 -5.30 25.58
CA GLN A 267 14.61 -6.21 26.70
C GLN A 267 15.95 -5.96 27.42
N HIS A 268 16.89 -5.29 26.74
CA HIS A 268 18.18 -4.90 27.29
C HIS A 268 18.65 -3.60 26.64
N GLU A 269 19.71 -3.02 27.19
CA GLU A 269 20.32 -1.83 26.61
C GLU A 269 20.96 -2.14 25.24
N MET A 270 20.68 -1.31 24.25
CA MET A 270 21.21 -1.43 22.89
C MET A 270 21.75 -0.08 22.41
N ILE A 271 22.74 -0.12 21.51
CA ILE A 271 23.37 1.07 20.94
C ILE A 271 23.05 1.16 19.46
N CYS A 272 22.43 2.26 19.05
CA CYS A 272 22.20 2.60 17.65
C CYS A 272 23.47 3.26 17.08
N THR A 273 24.43 2.46 16.63
CA THR A 273 25.74 2.96 16.14
C THR A 273 25.63 3.88 14.92
N ARG A 274 24.60 3.70 14.07
CA ARG A 274 24.35 4.57 12.91
C ARG A 274 23.66 5.89 13.26
N TYR A 275 23.18 6.04 14.51
CA TYR A 275 22.46 7.22 14.99
C TYR A 275 23.21 7.95 16.10
N GLY A 276 24.53 8.13 15.91
CA GLY A 276 25.37 8.86 16.86
C GLY A 276 25.49 8.16 18.21
N ASN A 277 25.49 6.83 18.22
CA ASN A 277 25.52 5.99 19.42
C ASN A 277 24.36 6.28 20.39
N LEU A 278 23.17 6.58 19.85
CA LEU A 278 21.96 6.70 20.65
C LEU A 278 21.73 5.41 21.45
N VAL A 279 21.49 5.56 22.76
CA VAL A 279 21.27 4.43 23.67
C VAL A 279 19.78 4.17 23.81
N VAL A 280 19.36 2.96 23.44
CA VAL A 280 18.03 2.42 23.72
C VAL A 280 18.09 1.70 25.05
N ARG A 281 17.45 2.24 26.09
CA ARG A 281 17.47 1.64 27.43
C ARG A 281 16.55 0.42 27.50
N ALA A 282 16.92 -0.55 28.33
CA ALA A 282 16.03 -1.65 28.69
C ALA A 282 14.68 -1.10 29.23
N GLY A 283 13.58 -1.72 28.83
CA GLY A 283 12.22 -1.29 29.18
C GLY A 283 11.66 -0.15 28.31
N THR A 284 12.44 0.42 27.38
CA THR A 284 11.91 1.45 26.48
C THR A 284 10.83 0.87 25.56
N GLU A 285 9.69 1.55 25.50
CA GLU A 285 8.55 1.14 24.69
C GLU A 285 8.49 1.92 23.38
N TYR A 286 8.27 1.21 22.28
CA TYR A 286 8.03 1.75 20.94
C TYR A 286 6.73 1.19 20.38
N THR A 287 6.26 1.80 19.30
CA THR A 287 5.10 1.30 18.55
C THR A 287 5.51 0.94 17.12
N MET A 288 5.08 -0.23 16.64
CA MET A 288 5.31 -0.66 15.26
C MET A 288 4.02 -1.08 14.57
N PHE A 289 4.04 -0.99 13.24
CA PHE A 289 3.03 -1.52 12.32
C PHE A 289 1.58 -1.10 12.66
N PRO A 290 1.28 0.20 12.79
CA PRO A 290 -0.08 0.65 13.01
C PRO A 290 -0.95 0.37 11.77
N SER A 291 -2.19 -0.04 12.04
CA SER A 291 -3.16 -0.52 11.06
C SER A 291 -4.56 -0.02 11.45
N TRP A 292 -5.00 1.07 10.81
CA TRP A 292 -6.30 1.69 11.02
C TRP A 292 -7.39 0.98 10.23
N LYS A 293 -8.45 0.61 10.94
CA LYS A 293 -9.70 0.13 10.37
C LYS A 293 -10.70 1.27 10.40
N ARG A 294 -11.48 1.43 9.32
CA ARG A 294 -12.42 2.56 9.19
C ARG A 294 -13.77 2.13 8.65
N GLY A 295 -14.82 2.64 9.27
CA GLY A 295 -16.20 2.30 8.91
C GLY A 295 -16.62 2.97 7.60
N ALA A 296 -17.63 2.42 6.94
CA ALA A 296 -18.13 2.99 5.68
C ALA A 296 -18.59 4.45 5.83
N SER A 297 -19.37 4.76 6.88
CA SER A 297 -19.84 6.14 7.13
C SER A 297 -18.71 7.14 7.33
N GLU A 298 -17.63 6.71 7.99
CA GLU A 298 -16.45 7.53 8.24
C GLU A 298 -15.71 7.84 6.95
N ILE A 299 -15.44 6.82 6.13
CA ILE A 299 -14.81 6.97 4.81
C ILE A 299 -15.63 7.91 3.93
N HIS A 300 -16.94 7.65 3.80
CA HIS A 300 -17.83 8.50 3.01
C HIS A 300 -17.76 9.96 3.45
N ARG A 301 -17.81 10.22 4.76
CA ARG A 301 -17.70 11.57 5.31
C ARG A 301 -16.36 12.24 4.97
N MET A 302 -15.24 11.54 5.13
CA MET A 302 -13.91 12.10 4.83
C MET A 302 -13.76 12.42 3.33
N THR A 303 -14.18 11.51 2.45
CA THR A 303 -14.08 11.71 1.00
C THR A 303 -14.99 12.82 0.50
N LEU A 304 -16.26 12.83 0.92
CA LEU A 304 -17.24 13.86 0.55
C LEU A 304 -16.84 15.24 1.08
N GLY A 305 -16.26 15.30 2.29
CA GLY A 305 -15.77 16.54 2.89
C GLY A 305 -14.70 17.26 2.07
N LEU A 306 -13.98 16.54 1.20
CA LEU A 306 -12.99 17.11 0.28
C LEU A 306 -13.55 17.42 -1.12
N GLY A 307 -14.86 17.26 -1.30
CA GLY A 307 -15.55 17.50 -2.57
C GLY A 307 -15.26 16.44 -3.63
N LEU A 308 -14.83 15.24 -3.22
CA LEU A 308 -14.80 14.07 -4.08
C LEU A 308 -16.15 13.35 -4.03
N ARG A 309 -16.52 12.67 -5.11
CA ARG A 309 -17.64 11.74 -5.13
C ARG A 309 -17.15 10.36 -4.72
N ILE A 310 -17.99 9.62 -4.00
CA ILE A 310 -17.71 8.26 -3.56
C ILE A 310 -18.98 7.41 -3.65
N ALA A 311 -18.82 6.17 -4.09
CA ALA A 311 -19.86 5.14 -4.03
C ALA A 311 -19.28 3.84 -3.46
N THR A 312 -20.08 3.13 -2.67
CA THR A 312 -19.74 1.78 -2.22
C THR A 312 -20.06 0.79 -3.34
N LEU A 313 -19.06 0.03 -3.75
CA LEU A 313 -19.18 -1.01 -4.77
C LEU A 313 -19.66 -2.34 -4.19
N GLY A 314 -19.28 -2.63 -2.94
CA GLY A 314 -19.71 -3.82 -2.24
C GLY A 314 -19.11 -3.97 -0.84
N LYS A 315 -19.67 -4.89 -0.07
CA LYS A 315 -19.18 -5.37 1.23
C LYS A 315 -19.13 -6.90 1.18
N ALA A 316 -18.07 -7.48 1.71
CA ALA A 316 -17.98 -8.92 1.91
C ALA A 316 -18.99 -9.38 2.96
N PRO A 317 -19.72 -10.50 2.74
CA PRO A 317 -20.78 -10.93 3.65
C PRO A 317 -20.31 -11.20 5.09
N ASN A 318 -19.08 -11.73 5.24
CA ASN A 318 -18.58 -12.28 6.51
C ASN A 318 -17.36 -11.55 7.06
N SER A 319 -17.00 -10.39 6.50
CA SER A 319 -15.86 -9.59 6.97
C SER A 319 -16.10 -8.09 6.82
N GLY A 320 -15.18 -7.31 7.38
CA GLY A 320 -15.16 -5.85 7.27
C GLY A 320 -14.75 -5.34 5.90
N MET A 321 -14.40 -6.21 4.95
CA MET A 321 -13.88 -5.82 3.65
C MET A 321 -14.95 -5.13 2.80
N HIS A 322 -14.71 -3.87 2.45
CA HIS A 322 -15.52 -3.08 1.53
C HIS A 322 -14.69 -2.61 0.35
N GLN A 323 -15.35 -2.36 -0.77
CA GLN A 323 -14.75 -1.66 -1.90
C GLN A 323 -15.54 -0.38 -2.22
N TYR A 324 -14.80 0.67 -2.57
CA TYR A 324 -15.33 1.96 -2.95
C TYR A 324 -14.75 2.39 -4.29
N ILE A 325 -15.54 3.14 -5.05
CA ILE A 325 -15.07 3.92 -6.19
C ILE A 325 -15.14 5.40 -5.82
N ILE A 326 -14.08 6.13 -6.16
CA ILE A 326 -13.91 7.56 -5.90
C ILE A 326 -13.60 8.25 -7.22
N GLY A 327 -14.17 9.43 -7.44
CA GLY A 327 -13.94 10.24 -8.63
C GLY A 327 -14.31 11.70 -8.40
N VAL A 328 -13.97 12.56 -9.38
CA VAL A 328 -14.46 13.95 -9.43
C VAL A 328 -15.91 13.99 -9.91
N ASP A 329 -16.23 13.15 -10.90
CA ASP A 329 -17.56 12.90 -11.43
C ASP A 329 -17.80 11.38 -11.37
N LEU A 330 -18.78 10.95 -10.57
CA LEU A 330 -19.26 9.56 -10.50
C LEU A 330 -20.69 9.49 -11.01
#